data_AF-A0A7Y5KWC1-F1
#
_entry.id   AF-A0A7Y5KWC1-F1
#
_cell.length_a   1.000
_cell.length_b   1.000
_cell.length_c   1.000
_cell.angle_alpha   90.00
_cell.angle_beta   90.00
_cell.angle_gamma   90.00
#
_symmetry.space_group_name_H-M   'P 1'
#
loop_
_entity.id
_entity.type
_entity.pdbx_description
1 polymer ?
#
loop_
_entity_poly.entity_id
_entity_poly.type
_entity_poly.pdbx_seq_one_letter_code
_entity_poly.pdbx_strand_id
1 'polypeptide(L)'
;MLRGTGLLRLISVGGAIALAAAFVPAGCGGTAVFDSPDPKACGIGHGCPMAGCACGDGSVILDTTCELGECLPVEDVCADRCEEFEGAVFAFGTETDEVAIPNCDTFCARVLVNDCELGCDTLFSHCLKPSSCDAAAAAFWRCVTEDAVMSCVDNAVRIERCDASALGLCNP
;
A
#
# COMPACT_ATOMS: atom_id res chain seq x y z
N MET A 1 31.86 -50.23 10.07
CA MET A 1 33.27 -49.80 10.21
C MET A 1 33.32 -48.36 9.69
N LEU A 2 33.73 -47.27 10.34
CA LEU A 2 34.39 -46.90 11.60
C LEU A 2 33.75 -45.54 12.03
N ARG A 3 33.19 -45.39 13.23
CA ARG A 3 33.74 -44.66 14.39
C ARG A 3 34.55 -43.38 14.07
N GLY A 4 34.04 -42.24 14.55
CA GLY A 4 34.75 -40.96 14.64
C GLY A 4 34.14 -40.05 15.70
N THR A 5 34.36 -40.38 16.97
CA THR A 5 34.06 -39.57 18.16
C THR A 5 35.23 -38.62 18.47
N GLY A 6 34.95 -37.33 18.65
CA GLY A 6 35.80 -36.37 19.37
C GLY A 6 34.89 -35.22 19.81
N LEU A 7 34.52 -35.03 21.08
CA LEU A 7 35.24 -34.99 22.36
C LEU A 7 36.11 -33.72 22.55
N LEU A 8 35.72 -32.95 23.58
CA LEU A 8 36.47 -31.93 24.33
C LEU A 8 36.57 -30.53 23.67
N ARG A 9 36.32 -29.39 24.33
CA ARG A 9 36.47 -29.01 25.74
C ARG A 9 35.48 -27.93 26.16
N LEU A 10 34.99 -28.06 27.41
CA LEU A 10 34.53 -26.93 28.22
C LEU A 10 35.71 -26.01 28.55
N ILE A 11 35.53 -24.71 28.40
CA ILE A 11 36.21 -23.70 29.21
C ILE A 11 35.12 -22.77 29.75
N SER A 12 34.83 -22.92 31.04
CA SER A 12 34.11 -21.92 31.82
C SER A 12 35.08 -20.82 32.22
N VAL A 13 34.77 -19.57 31.88
CA VAL A 13 35.30 -18.41 32.61
C VAL A 13 34.09 -17.57 32.99
N GLY A 14 33.83 -17.52 34.30
CA GLY A 14 32.91 -16.57 34.88
C GLY A 14 33.46 -15.15 34.75
N GLY A 15 32.62 -14.26 34.23
CA GLY A 15 32.78 -12.81 34.33
C GLY A 15 31.57 -12.26 35.04
N ALA A 16 31.80 -11.73 36.24
CA ALA A 16 30.80 -11.10 37.08
C ALA A 16 30.32 -9.76 36.49
N ILE A 17 29.00 -9.58 36.55
CA ILE A 17 28.26 -8.36 36.91
C ILE A 17 28.67 -7.05 36.20
N ALA A 18 27.77 -6.59 35.33
CA ALA A 18 27.34 -5.20 35.34
C ALA A 18 25.83 -5.19 35.07
N LEU A 19 25.01 -5.07 36.13
CA LEU A 19 23.67 -4.52 36.01
C LEU A 19 23.86 -3.06 35.58
N ALA A 20 23.88 -2.81 34.28
CA ALA A 20 23.62 -1.48 33.76
C ALA A 20 22.13 -1.21 34.03
N ALA A 21 21.88 -0.37 35.04
CA ALA A 21 20.58 0.24 35.23
C ALA A 21 20.15 0.84 33.89
N ALA A 22 19.10 0.27 33.32
CA ALA A 22 18.40 0.84 32.20
C ALA A 22 17.87 2.22 32.65
N PHE A 23 18.66 3.27 32.41
CA PHE A 23 18.13 4.60 32.22
C PHE A 23 17.34 4.54 30.92
N VAL A 24 16.09 4.11 31.03
CA VAL A 24 15.06 4.49 30.07
C VAL A 24 14.85 5.96 30.35
N PRO A 25 15.29 6.91 29.48
CA PRO A 25 14.67 8.21 29.53
C PRO A 25 13.18 7.94 29.31
N ALA A 26 12.39 8.22 30.33
CA ALA A 26 10.97 8.51 30.18
C ALA A 26 10.86 9.78 29.31
N GLY A 27 11.23 9.63 28.03
CA GLY A 27 10.87 10.54 26.98
C GLY A 27 9.39 10.35 26.77
N CYS A 28 8.66 11.43 27.01
CA CYS A 28 7.22 11.55 26.92
C CYS A 28 6.64 10.62 25.84
N GLY A 29 5.64 9.83 26.24
CA GLY A 29 4.75 9.13 25.34
C GLY A 29 4.00 10.12 24.48
N GLY A 30 4.67 10.63 23.44
CA GLY A 30 4.01 10.88 22.18
C GLY A 30 3.62 9.52 21.68
N THR A 31 2.40 9.08 21.98
CA THR A 31 1.64 8.45 20.91
C THR A 31 1.87 9.34 19.70
N ALA A 32 2.66 8.86 18.74
CA ALA A 32 2.45 9.28 17.37
C ALA A 32 1.01 8.87 17.13
N VAL A 33 0.09 9.79 17.42
CA VAL A 33 -1.17 9.83 16.73
C VAL A 33 -0.68 10.03 15.31
N PHE A 34 -0.56 8.91 14.58
CA PHE A 34 -0.74 9.01 13.16
C PHE A 34 -2.07 9.73 13.07
N ASP A 35 -2.05 11.01 12.72
CA ASP A 35 -3.18 11.65 12.07
C ASP A 35 -3.36 10.86 10.77
N SER A 36 -3.81 9.60 10.90
CA SER A 36 -4.54 8.93 9.85
C SER A 36 -5.63 9.94 9.57
N PRO A 37 -5.58 10.60 8.39
CA PRO A 37 -6.42 11.76 8.10
C PRO A 37 -7.82 11.39 8.56
N ASP A 38 -8.38 12.19 9.48
CA ASP A 38 -9.61 11.81 10.20
C ASP A 38 -10.56 11.24 9.14
N PRO A 39 -10.84 9.93 9.14
CA PRO A 39 -11.65 9.35 8.08
C PRO A 39 -13.04 9.98 8.07
N LYS A 40 -13.42 10.72 9.11
CA LYS A 40 -14.63 11.53 9.17
C LYS A 40 -14.52 12.93 8.56
N ALA A 41 -13.32 13.43 8.28
CA ALA A 41 -13.14 14.73 7.62
C ALA A 41 -13.60 14.66 6.15
N CYS A 42 -13.35 13.53 5.47
CA CYS A 42 -13.88 13.29 4.13
C CYS A 42 -15.15 12.39 4.11
N GLY A 43 -15.53 11.77 5.23
CA GLY A 43 -16.79 11.03 5.39
C GLY A 43 -16.64 9.50 5.38
N ILE A 44 -17.73 8.75 5.58
CA ILE A 44 -17.69 7.26 5.61
C ILE A 44 -17.21 6.75 4.24
N GLY A 45 -16.09 6.04 4.20
CA GLY A 45 -15.48 5.57 2.95
C GLY A 45 -14.43 6.52 2.35
N HIS A 46 -14.15 7.60 3.07
CA HIS A 46 -13.42 8.79 2.64
C HIS A 46 -14.18 9.68 1.65
N GLY A 47 -15.31 9.28 1.05
CA GLY A 47 -16.21 10.15 0.25
C GLY A 47 -15.60 10.78 -1.01
N CYS A 48 -14.28 10.64 -1.18
CA CYS A 48 -13.48 11.19 -2.24
C CYS A 48 -13.16 10.10 -3.26
N PRO A 49 -13.01 10.46 -4.53
CA PRO A 49 -12.46 9.59 -5.56
C PRO A 49 -11.22 8.81 -5.11
N MET A 50 -11.06 7.61 -5.66
CA MET A 50 -9.75 6.95 -5.73
C MET A 50 -8.97 7.60 -6.88
N ALA A 51 -7.69 7.89 -6.66
CA ALA A 51 -6.73 8.22 -7.69
C ALA A 51 -5.92 6.99 -8.09
N GLY A 52 -5.70 6.83 -9.38
CA GLY A 52 -4.76 5.88 -9.96
C GLY A 52 -3.79 6.60 -10.88
N CYS A 53 -2.51 6.50 -10.55
CA CYS A 53 -1.45 7.33 -11.08
C CYS A 53 -0.43 6.46 -11.80
N ALA A 54 -0.32 6.60 -13.11
CA ALA A 54 0.74 5.99 -13.90
C ALA A 54 1.97 6.89 -13.85
N CYS A 55 3.06 6.40 -13.28
CA CYS A 55 4.30 7.17 -13.15
C CYS A 55 5.27 6.89 -14.31
N GLY A 56 6.28 7.75 -14.48
CA GLY A 56 7.26 7.67 -15.57
C GLY A 56 8.15 6.42 -15.51
N ASP A 57 8.39 5.88 -14.31
CA ASP A 57 9.09 4.62 -14.10
C ASP A 57 8.29 3.36 -14.51
N GLY A 58 7.03 3.55 -14.93
CA GLY A 58 6.10 2.48 -15.32
C GLY A 58 5.34 1.84 -14.15
N SER A 59 5.51 2.34 -12.93
CA SER A 59 4.69 1.93 -11.79
C SER A 59 3.32 2.60 -11.80
N VAL A 60 2.40 2.01 -11.03
CA VAL A 60 1.06 2.56 -10.81
C VAL A 60 0.87 2.77 -9.31
N ILE A 61 0.48 3.97 -8.90
CA ILE A 61 0.15 4.27 -7.52
C ILE A 61 -1.36 4.44 -7.40
N LEU A 62 -1.98 3.70 -6.49
CA LEU A 62 -3.38 3.85 -6.12
C LEU A 62 -3.45 4.52 -4.76
N ASP A 63 -4.28 5.55 -4.65
CA ASP A 63 -4.48 6.30 -3.41
C ASP A 63 -5.92 6.84 -3.32
N THR A 64 -6.32 7.31 -2.15
CA THR A 64 -7.50 8.16 -2.01
C THR A 64 -7.15 9.60 -2.42
N THR A 65 -8.12 10.37 -2.93
CA THR A 65 -7.93 11.82 -3.08
C THR A 65 -8.24 12.63 -1.82
N CYS A 66 -8.57 11.97 -0.71
CA CYS A 66 -8.78 12.62 0.58
C CYS A 66 -7.44 13.03 1.20
N GLU A 67 -7.11 14.32 1.14
CA GLU A 67 -5.92 14.90 1.75
C GLU A 67 -6.32 15.99 2.75
N LEU A 68 -5.86 15.86 4.00
CA LEU A 68 -6.12 16.83 5.07
C LEU A 68 -7.62 17.18 5.28
N GLY A 69 -8.52 16.28 4.93
CA GLY A 69 -9.97 16.48 5.06
C GLY A 69 -10.66 17.10 3.85
N GLU A 70 -9.96 17.25 2.72
CA GLU A 70 -10.51 17.75 1.47
C GLU A 70 -10.29 16.74 0.33
N CYS A 71 -11.24 16.65 -0.60
CA CYS A 71 -11.05 15.87 -1.83
C CYS A 71 -10.25 16.71 -2.83
N LEU A 72 -9.00 16.34 -3.06
CA LEU A 72 -8.17 16.97 -4.08
C LEU A 72 -8.52 16.44 -5.49
N PRO A 73 -8.20 17.21 -6.55
CA PRO A 73 -8.21 16.70 -7.90
C PRO A 73 -7.27 15.51 -8.05
N VAL A 74 -7.68 14.52 -8.85
CA VAL A 74 -6.90 13.30 -9.13
C VAL A 74 -5.54 13.66 -9.73
N GLU A 75 -5.50 14.70 -10.57
CA GLU A 75 -4.28 15.16 -11.22
C GLU A 75 -3.25 15.71 -10.22
N ASP A 76 -3.69 16.45 -9.21
CA ASP A 76 -2.83 17.02 -8.17
C ASP A 76 -2.25 15.91 -7.30
N VAL A 77 -3.10 14.96 -6.87
CA VAL A 77 -2.66 13.77 -6.12
C VAL A 77 -1.64 12.97 -6.93
N CYS A 78 -1.90 12.73 -8.22
CA CYS A 78 -0.96 11.98 -9.05
C CYS A 78 0.35 12.71 -9.32
N ALA A 79 0.33 14.04 -9.45
CA ALA A 79 1.55 14.84 -9.59
C ALA A 79 2.46 14.66 -8.36
N ASP A 80 1.88 14.73 -7.15
CA ASP A 80 2.60 14.58 -5.89
C ASP A 80 3.09 13.14 -5.71
N ARG A 81 2.20 12.15 -5.85
CA ARG A 81 2.52 10.73 -5.62
C ARG A 81 3.56 10.19 -6.60
N CYS A 82 3.58 10.67 -7.84
CA CYS A 82 4.58 10.26 -8.84
C CYS A 82 5.86 11.12 -8.85
N GLU A 83 6.02 12.14 -7.99
CA GLU A 83 7.18 13.05 -8.02
C GLU A 83 8.52 12.27 -7.92
N GLU A 84 8.58 11.28 -7.04
CA GLU A 84 9.77 10.43 -6.85
C GLU A 84 9.94 9.33 -7.92
N PHE A 85 8.94 9.16 -8.80
CA PHE A 85 8.83 8.06 -9.77
C PHE A 85 8.83 8.55 -11.23
N GLU A 86 9.68 9.54 -11.51
CA GLU A 86 9.83 10.18 -12.83
C GLU A 86 8.59 10.98 -13.28
N GLY A 87 7.71 11.37 -12.35
CA GLY A 87 6.55 12.22 -12.58
C GLY A 87 5.33 11.47 -13.11
N ALA A 88 4.16 12.11 -13.04
CA ALA A 88 2.91 11.55 -13.54
C ALA A 88 2.88 11.57 -15.09
N VAL A 89 2.60 10.42 -15.69
CA VAL A 89 2.39 10.27 -17.14
C VAL A 89 0.90 10.25 -17.47
N PHE A 90 0.12 9.58 -16.63
CA PHE A 90 -1.31 9.43 -16.81
C PHE A 90 -2.00 9.33 -15.45
N ALA A 91 -3.18 9.91 -15.33
CA ALA A 91 -3.98 9.90 -14.12
C ALA A 91 -5.41 9.44 -14.47
N PHE A 92 -5.98 8.60 -13.63
CA PHE A 92 -7.39 8.20 -13.71
C PHE A 92 -7.96 8.16 -12.30
N GLY A 93 -9.28 8.27 -12.19
CA GLY A 93 -9.95 8.14 -10.91
C GLY A 93 -11.40 7.75 -11.07
N THR A 94 -12.04 7.48 -9.93
CA THR A 94 -13.49 7.25 -9.85
C THR A 94 -14.23 8.57 -9.64
N GLU A 95 -15.56 8.56 -9.81
CA GLU A 95 -16.39 9.71 -9.45
C GLU A 95 -16.68 9.77 -7.93
N THR A 96 -16.61 8.62 -7.27
CA THR A 96 -16.90 8.41 -5.84
C THR A 96 -15.81 7.53 -5.21
N ASP A 97 -15.93 7.26 -3.91
CA ASP A 97 -15.09 6.26 -3.23
C ASP A 97 -15.52 4.81 -3.51
N GLU A 98 -16.38 4.55 -4.50
CA GLU A 98 -16.78 3.20 -4.91
C GLU A 98 -16.06 2.79 -6.20
N VAL A 99 -15.38 1.64 -6.17
CA VAL A 99 -14.54 1.19 -7.29
C VAL A 99 -15.04 -0.11 -7.88
N ALA A 100 -15.12 -0.19 -9.21
CA ALA A 100 -15.45 -1.44 -9.90
C ALA A 100 -14.17 -2.18 -10.31
N ILE A 101 -13.67 -3.06 -9.44
CA ILE A 101 -12.44 -3.84 -9.65
C ILE A 101 -12.79 -5.34 -9.83
N PRO A 102 -12.34 -6.00 -10.91
CA PRO A 102 -12.45 -7.45 -11.05
C PRO A 102 -11.67 -8.18 -9.96
N ASN A 103 -12.27 -9.22 -9.37
CA ASN A 103 -11.64 -10.02 -8.31
C ASN A 103 -11.14 -9.17 -7.12
N CYS A 104 -11.95 -8.20 -6.71
CA CYS A 104 -11.57 -7.24 -5.68
C CYS A 104 -11.13 -7.87 -4.35
N ASP A 105 -11.78 -8.96 -3.91
CA ASP A 105 -11.37 -9.69 -2.71
C ASP A 105 -9.90 -10.16 -2.81
N THR A 106 -9.47 -10.62 -3.99
CA THR A 106 -8.09 -11.03 -4.25
C THR A 106 -7.15 -9.84 -4.25
N PHE A 107 -7.55 -8.73 -4.87
CA PHE A 107 -6.79 -7.48 -4.84
C PHE A 107 -6.57 -7.01 -3.39
N CYS A 108 -7.64 -6.92 -2.59
CA CYS A 108 -7.56 -6.47 -1.20
C CYS A 108 -6.77 -7.41 -0.30
N ALA A 109 -6.91 -8.74 -0.50
CA ALA A 109 -6.07 -9.70 0.19
C ALA A 109 -4.57 -9.50 -0.13
N ARG A 110 -4.23 -9.16 -1.38
CA ARG A 110 -2.86 -8.84 -1.77
C ARG A 110 -2.36 -7.53 -1.17
N VAL A 111 -3.17 -6.48 -1.16
CA VAL A 111 -2.82 -5.20 -0.50
C VAL A 111 -2.44 -5.46 0.96
N LEU A 112 -3.29 -6.17 1.71
CA LEU A 112 -3.04 -6.50 3.12
C LEU A 112 -1.77 -7.31 3.36
N VAL A 113 -1.43 -8.25 2.47
CA VAL A 113 -0.24 -9.11 2.61
C VAL A 113 1.06 -8.35 2.29
N ASN A 114 1.01 -7.23 1.57
CA ASN A 114 2.19 -6.45 1.19
C ASN A 114 2.38 -5.21 2.10
N ASP A 115 2.10 -5.37 3.40
CA ASP A 115 2.32 -4.40 4.47
C ASP A 115 1.58 -3.06 4.30
N CYS A 116 0.53 -3.03 3.49
CA CYS A 116 -0.45 -1.96 3.50
C CYS A 116 -1.41 -2.19 4.68
N GLU A 117 -0.99 -1.78 5.87
CA GLU A 117 -1.63 -2.13 7.15
C GLU A 117 -3.11 -1.76 7.22
N LEU A 118 -3.52 -0.73 6.47
CA LEU A 118 -4.91 -0.26 6.42
C LEU A 118 -5.73 -0.89 5.27
N GLY A 119 -5.09 -1.71 4.42
CA GLY A 119 -5.78 -2.49 3.40
C GLY A 119 -6.41 -1.67 2.27
N CYS A 120 -7.51 -2.18 1.72
CA CYS A 120 -8.31 -1.45 0.74
C CYS A 120 -9.19 -0.36 1.38
N ASP A 121 -9.43 -0.43 2.69
CA ASP A 121 -10.36 0.48 3.37
C ASP A 121 -9.85 1.93 3.35
N THR A 122 -8.57 2.15 3.07
CA THR A 122 -7.99 3.48 2.83
C THR A 122 -8.06 3.96 1.40
N LEU A 123 -8.30 3.05 0.45
CA LEU A 123 -8.33 3.40 -0.98
C LEU A 123 -9.76 3.72 -1.43
N PHE A 124 -10.74 2.99 -0.91
CA PHE A 124 -12.14 3.08 -1.32
C PHE A 124 -13.09 2.50 -0.26
N SER A 125 -14.35 2.93 -0.29
CA SER A 125 -15.40 2.53 0.64
C SER A 125 -16.00 1.17 0.30
N HIS A 126 -16.21 0.95 -0.99
CA HIS A 126 -16.95 -0.18 -1.50
C HIS A 126 -16.35 -0.67 -2.80
N CYS A 127 -16.22 -1.99 -2.87
CA CYS A 127 -15.86 -2.64 -4.11
C CYS A 127 -17.09 -3.16 -4.84
N LEU A 128 -17.31 -2.62 -6.02
CA LEU A 128 -18.42 -2.96 -6.89
C LEU A 128 -18.01 -4.10 -7.82
N LYS A 129 -18.93 -5.04 -8.04
CA LYS A 129 -18.76 -6.05 -9.06
C LYS A 129 -18.94 -5.39 -10.44
N PRO A 130 -17.96 -5.40 -11.33
CA PRO A 130 -18.10 -4.73 -12.62
C PRO A 130 -19.22 -5.34 -13.48
N SER A 131 -20.01 -4.49 -14.13
CA SER A 131 -20.98 -4.88 -15.18
C SER A 131 -20.29 -5.13 -16.53
N SER A 132 -19.21 -4.40 -16.80
CA SER A 132 -18.39 -4.55 -17.99
C SER A 132 -16.97 -4.05 -17.73
N CYS A 133 -15.99 -4.61 -18.44
CA CYS A 133 -14.62 -4.13 -18.40
C CYS A 133 -14.01 -4.22 -19.79
N ASP A 134 -13.33 -3.15 -20.22
CA ASP A 134 -12.54 -3.20 -21.45
C ASP A 134 -11.41 -4.25 -21.32
N ALA A 135 -10.97 -4.80 -22.45
CA ALA A 135 -9.96 -5.85 -22.49
C ALA A 135 -8.62 -5.40 -21.87
N ALA A 136 -8.23 -4.14 -22.04
CA ALA A 136 -7.00 -3.58 -21.48
C ALA A 136 -7.10 -3.48 -19.95
N ALA A 137 -8.18 -2.89 -19.44
CA ALA A 137 -8.45 -2.79 -18.01
C ALA A 137 -8.54 -4.17 -17.35
N ALA A 138 -9.25 -5.12 -17.97
CA ALA A 138 -9.35 -6.49 -17.45
C ALA A 138 -7.98 -7.21 -17.43
N ALA A 139 -7.13 -6.98 -18.44
CA ALA A 139 -5.78 -7.54 -18.47
C ALA A 139 -4.89 -6.93 -17.39
N PHE A 140 -4.98 -5.61 -17.16
CA PHE A 140 -4.29 -4.92 -16.08
C PHE A 140 -4.68 -5.51 -14.72
N TRP A 141 -5.96 -5.55 -14.38
CA TRP A 141 -6.42 -6.07 -13.07
C TRP A 141 -6.12 -7.55 -12.86
N ARG A 142 -6.11 -8.36 -13.92
CA ARG A 142 -5.61 -9.74 -13.85
C ARG A 142 -4.12 -9.76 -13.50
N CYS A 143 -3.29 -8.96 -14.17
CA CYS A 143 -1.88 -8.84 -13.82
C CYS A 143 -1.69 -8.38 -12.36
N VAL A 144 -2.48 -7.39 -11.90
CA VAL A 144 -2.42 -6.92 -10.52
C VAL A 144 -2.71 -8.03 -9.52
N THR A 145 -3.65 -8.92 -9.83
CA THR A 145 -4.05 -10.00 -8.92
C THR A 145 -3.16 -11.25 -9.03
N GLU A 146 -2.49 -11.48 -10.15
CA GLU A 146 -1.68 -12.68 -10.39
C GLU A 146 -0.16 -12.43 -10.25
N ASP A 147 0.36 -11.34 -10.83
CA ASP A 147 1.79 -11.22 -11.14
C ASP A 147 2.47 -9.95 -10.59
N ALA A 148 1.70 -8.91 -10.25
CA ALA A 148 2.25 -7.63 -9.81
C ALA A 148 3.20 -7.78 -8.62
N VAL A 149 4.14 -6.86 -8.49
CA VAL A 149 4.79 -6.57 -7.20
C VAL A 149 4.03 -5.42 -6.58
N MET A 150 3.54 -5.62 -5.35
CA MET A 150 2.79 -4.60 -4.62
C MET A 150 3.60 -4.17 -3.41
N SER A 151 3.60 -2.87 -3.13
CA SER A 151 4.23 -2.28 -1.95
C SER A 151 3.40 -1.09 -1.49
N CYS A 152 3.57 -0.68 -0.24
CA CYS A 152 2.99 0.55 0.28
C CYS A 152 4.06 1.62 0.44
N VAL A 153 3.78 2.82 -0.08
CA VAL A 153 4.63 4.02 0.02
C VAL A 153 3.72 5.16 0.47
N ASP A 154 3.99 5.71 1.66
CA ASP A 154 3.23 6.83 2.23
C ASP A 154 1.71 6.64 2.25
N ASN A 155 1.27 5.43 2.63
CA ASN A 155 -0.12 4.96 2.66
C ASN A 155 -0.78 4.76 1.29
N ALA A 156 -0.06 4.98 0.18
CA ALA A 156 -0.51 4.67 -1.16
C ALA A 156 -0.02 3.28 -1.60
N VAL A 157 -0.81 2.59 -2.42
CA VAL A 157 -0.46 1.28 -2.97
C VAL A 157 0.30 1.44 -4.27
N ARG A 158 1.57 1.08 -4.29
CA ARG A 158 2.41 1.04 -5.49
C ARG A 158 2.40 -0.36 -6.10
N ILE A 159 2.11 -0.42 -7.40
CA ILE A 159 2.00 -1.61 -8.23
C ILE A 159 3.07 -1.54 -9.32
N GLU A 160 3.86 -2.58 -9.43
CA GLU A 160 4.90 -2.72 -10.45
C GLU A 160 4.68 -3.99 -11.28
N ARG A 161 5.33 -4.05 -12.45
CA ARG A 161 5.31 -5.17 -13.42
C ARG A 161 3.99 -5.41 -14.15
N CYS A 162 3.01 -4.52 -14.00
CA CYS A 162 1.83 -4.50 -14.85
C CYS A 162 1.91 -3.31 -15.81
N ASP A 163 1.43 -3.51 -17.03
CA ASP A 163 1.46 -2.48 -18.06
C ASP A 163 0.51 -1.34 -17.71
N ALA A 164 1.08 -0.22 -17.26
CA ALA A 164 0.35 0.98 -16.90
C ALA A 164 -0.27 1.69 -18.11
N SER A 165 0.12 1.37 -19.35
CA SER A 165 -0.50 1.94 -20.55
C SER A 165 -1.92 1.42 -20.81
N ALA A 166 -2.28 0.30 -20.16
CA ALA A 166 -3.60 -0.34 -20.23
C ALA A 166 -4.51 0.03 -19.04
N LEU A 167 -4.15 1.07 -18.28
CA LEU A 167 -4.88 1.48 -17.09
C LEU A 167 -6.31 1.90 -17.40
N GLY A 168 -7.25 1.34 -16.63
CA GLY A 168 -8.65 1.69 -16.70
C GLY A 168 -9.44 1.07 -15.56
N LEU A 169 -10.48 1.77 -15.14
CA LEU A 169 -11.51 1.23 -14.26
C LEU A 169 -12.51 0.44 -15.12
N CYS A 170 -13.06 -0.61 -14.55
CA CYS A 170 -14.22 -1.25 -15.14
C CYS A 170 -15.47 -0.40 -14.85
N ASN A 171 -16.55 -0.65 -15.59
CA ASN A 171 -17.83 0.01 -15.27
C ASN A 171 -18.53 -0.78 -14.15
N PRO A 172 -19.12 -0.11 -13.15
CA PRO A 172 -19.94 -0.76 -12.12
C PRO A 172 -21.19 -1.43 -12.70
#